data_AF-A0AA43JIK2-F1
#
_entry.id   AF-A0AA43JIK2-F1
#
_cell.length_a   1.000
_cell.length_b   1.000
_cell.length_c   1.000
_cell.angle_alpha   90.00
_cell.angle_beta   90.00
_cell.angle_gamma   90.00
#
_symmetry.space_group_name_H-M   'P 1'
#
loop_
_entity.id
_entity.type
_entity.pdbx_description
1 polymer ?
#
loop_
_entity_poly.entity_id
_entity_poly.type
_entity_poly.pdbx_seq_one_letter_code
_entity_poly.pdbx_strand_id
1 'polypeptide(L)'
;PKMAGVVPLYTREYFSLVRSRLNPGGLATYWLPAYLLLEKESLSVIRAFCEAFDDCSLWSGLNRDWILMGSRGGVKPVGAEHFSRLWKLPLGRDLQRLGIHGPGQLAGQFMADALTLRDVTKDVPPLVDDRPRRIRSALHPEPSTPAYTLLMHAGRSRERMLASPWPAILPPEVVAASADGFLFRGMLEAAFYPELRPANYNFWRDVADLIRNTGLVEQPRWMLGSGARAAQIAAKKGWDDPVAAEHLAIDALARRIPPPDPVRAASPEAKRLIAFHQCLAAAPARDCAGAMR
;
A
#
# COMPACT_ATOMS: atom_id res chain seq x y z
N PRO A 1 10.06 -0.69 -15.95
CA PRO A 1 10.26 -1.76 -16.97
C PRO A 1 10.30 -1.25 -18.43
N LYS A 2 9.65 -0.13 -18.78
CA LYS A 2 9.59 0.36 -20.18
C LYS A 2 10.87 1.02 -20.71
N MET A 3 11.85 1.33 -19.85
CA MET A 3 13.15 1.87 -20.28
C MET A 3 13.93 0.82 -21.09
N ALA A 4 14.68 1.28 -22.09
CA ALA A 4 15.53 0.41 -22.91
C ALA A 4 16.51 -0.38 -22.01
N GLY A 5 16.67 -1.67 -22.32
CA GLY A 5 17.52 -2.58 -21.53
C GLY A 5 16.91 -3.11 -20.22
N VAL A 6 15.75 -2.61 -19.78
CA VAL A 6 15.14 -3.05 -18.51
C VAL A 6 14.19 -4.24 -18.67
N VAL A 7 13.52 -4.38 -19.82
CA VAL A 7 12.55 -5.46 -20.07
C VAL A 7 13.12 -6.87 -19.77
N PRO A 8 14.37 -7.23 -20.14
CA PRO A 8 14.94 -8.54 -19.81
C PRO A 8 15.01 -8.85 -18.31
N LEU A 9 14.92 -7.85 -17.43
CA LEU A 9 14.90 -8.07 -15.97
C LEU A 9 13.51 -8.51 -15.45
N TYR A 10 12.51 -8.61 -16.32
CA TYR A 10 11.14 -8.97 -15.96
C TYR A 10 10.65 -10.25 -16.66
N THR A 11 11.56 -10.99 -17.29
CA THR A 11 11.23 -12.20 -18.05
C THR A 11 11.26 -13.44 -17.16
N ARG A 12 10.57 -14.49 -17.60
CA ARG A 12 10.57 -15.79 -16.93
C ARG A 12 11.98 -16.35 -16.81
N GLU A 13 12.79 -16.21 -17.85
CA GLU A 13 14.17 -16.68 -17.89
C GLU A 13 15.02 -15.98 -16.82
N TYR A 14 14.90 -14.65 -16.70
CA TYR A 14 15.56 -13.90 -15.64
C TYR A 14 15.08 -14.30 -14.24
N PHE A 15 13.77 -14.42 -14.02
CA PHE A 15 13.24 -14.86 -12.72
C PHE A 15 13.65 -16.30 -12.36
N SER A 16 13.73 -17.19 -13.35
CA SER A 16 14.24 -18.55 -13.17
C SER A 16 15.72 -18.54 -12.78
N LEU A 17 16.52 -17.67 -13.40
CA LEU A 17 17.91 -17.45 -13.01
C LEU A 17 18.00 -16.94 -11.56
N VAL A 18 17.20 -15.94 -11.17
CA VAL A 18 17.13 -15.46 -9.77
C VAL A 18 16.83 -16.62 -8.82
N ARG A 19 15.77 -17.41 -9.07
CA ARG A 19 15.40 -18.56 -8.24
C ARG A 19 16.54 -19.57 -8.11
N SER A 20 17.23 -19.89 -9.20
CA SER A 20 18.33 -20.87 -9.18
C SER A 20 19.50 -20.46 -8.28
N ARG A 21 19.69 -19.15 -8.06
CA ARG A 21 20.78 -18.58 -7.25
C ARG A 21 20.42 -18.35 -5.78
N LEU A 22 19.14 -18.43 -5.41
CA LEU A 22 18.72 -18.35 -4.00
C LEU A 22 19.29 -19.53 -3.20
N ASN A 23 19.46 -19.43 -1.89
CA ASN A 23 19.66 -20.60 -1.03
C ASN A 23 18.33 -21.35 -0.83
N PRO A 24 18.31 -22.62 -0.36
CA PRO A 24 17.04 -23.29 -0.03
C PRO A 24 16.29 -22.48 1.05
N GLY A 25 15.00 -22.21 0.83
CA GLY A 25 14.19 -21.31 1.66
C GLY A 25 14.50 -19.82 1.50
N GLY A 26 15.40 -19.44 0.57
CA GLY A 26 15.66 -18.05 0.23
C GLY A 26 14.44 -17.42 -0.47
N LEU A 27 14.28 -16.11 -0.28
CA LEU A 27 13.19 -15.32 -0.84
C LEU A 27 13.71 -14.36 -1.92
N ALA A 28 12.91 -14.18 -2.97
CA ALA A 28 13.02 -13.05 -3.87
C ALA A 28 11.81 -12.13 -3.67
N THR A 29 12.06 -10.84 -3.47
CA THR A 29 11.05 -9.77 -3.59
C THR A 29 11.38 -8.94 -4.82
N TYR A 30 10.36 -8.57 -5.59
CA TYR A 30 10.55 -7.89 -6.86
C TYR A 30 9.53 -6.79 -7.08
N TRP A 31 9.99 -5.59 -7.39
CA TRP A 31 9.11 -4.44 -7.59
C TRP A 31 8.47 -4.48 -8.98
N LEU A 32 7.13 -4.46 -8.99
CA LEU A 32 6.27 -4.34 -10.15
C LEU A 32 5.60 -2.95 -10.18
N PRO A 33 6.13 -2.00 -10.96
CA PRO A 33 5.51 -0.69 -11.14
C PRO A 33 4.31 -0.79 -12.10
N ALA A 34 3.21 -1.38 -11.63
CA ALA A 34 2.00 -1.58 -12.43
C ALA A 34 1.41 -0.25 -12.93
N TYR A 35 1.64 0.87 -12.24
CA TYR A 35 1.25 2.22 -12.71
C TYR A 35 1.93 2.66 -14.01
N LEU A 36 3.07 2.06 -14.39
CA LEU A 36 3.77 2.35 -15.65
C LEU A 36 3.43 1.36 -16.76
N LEU A 37 2.61 0.35 -16.49
CA LEU A 37 2.35 -0.77 -17.38
C LEU A 37 0.87 -0.83 -17.75
N LEU A 38 0.60 -1.29 -18.97
CA LEU A 38 -0.75 -1.71 -19.33
C LEU A 38 -1.16 -2.95 -18.52
N GLU A 39 -2.46 -3.21 -18.40
CA GLU A 39 -3.01 -4.33 -17.66
C GLU A 39 -2.38 -5.65 -18.12
N LYS A 40 -2.42 -5.90 -19.43
CA LYS A 40 -1.83 -7.09 -20.05
C LYS A 40 -0.31 -7.16 -19.88
N GLU A 41 0.38 -6.03 -19.78
CA GLU A 41 1.82 -5.99 -19.54
C GLU A 41 2.15 -6.42 -18.11
N SER A 42 1.44 -5.88 -17.11
CA SER A 42 1.56 -6.30 -15.70
C SER A 42 1.21 -7.77 -15.52
N LEU A 43 0.11 -8.23 -16.11
CA LEU A 43 -0.29 -9.64 -16.06
C LEU A 43 0.74 -10.56 -16.72
N SER A 44 1.38 -10.13 -17.81
CA SER A 44 2.45 -10.89 -18.48
C SER A 44 3.69 -11.03 -17.59
N VAL A 45 4.05 -9.98 -16.83
CA VAL A 45 5.13 -10.03 -15.85
C VAL A 45 4.78 -10.92 -14.66
N ILE A 46 3.56 -10.79 -14.10
CA ILE A 46 3.07 -11.64 -13.02
C ILE A 46 3.10 -13.11 -13.45
N ARG A 47 2.64 -13.41 -14.66
CA ARG A 47 2.67 -14.76 -15.24
C ARG A 47 4.10 -15.30 -15.32
N ALA A 48 5.04 -14.50 -15.84
CA ALA A 48 6.45 -14.87 -15.92
C ALA A 48 7.05 -15.19 -14.55
N PHE A 49 6.74 -14.38 -13.54
CA PHE A 49 7.20 -14.61 -12.17
C PHE A 49 6.62 -15.89 -11.57
N CYS A 50 5.31 -16.13 -11.76
CA CYS A 50 4.63 -17.33 -11.26
C CYS A 50 4.98 -18.63 -12.01
N GLU A 51 5.57 -18.54 -13.21
CA GLU A 51 6.20 -19.69 -13.88
C GLU A 51 7.59 -19.99 -13.32
N ALA A 52 8.31 -18.98 -12.80
CA ALA A 52 9.59 -19.19 -12.15
C ALA A 52 9.46 -19.64 -10.68
N PHE A 53 8.45 -19.15 -9.94
CA PHE A 53 8.24 -19.43 -8.53
C PHE A 53 6.88 -20.10 -8.28
N ASP A 54 6.91 -21.34 -7.76
CA ASP A 54 5.69 -22.11 -7.51
C ASP A 54 4.79 -21.51 -6.43
N ASP A 55 5.39 -20.82 -5.46
CA ASP A 55 4.75 -20.14 -4.35
C ASP A 55 4.68 -18.62 -4.55
N CYS A 56 4.58 -18.17 -5.80
CA CYS A 56 4.48 -16.75 -6.10
C CYS A 56 3.31 -16.10 -5.33
N SER A 57 3.51 -14.86 -4.90
CA SER A 57 2.49 -14.05 -4.25
C SER A 57 2.65 -12.59 -4.64
N LEU A 58 1.57 -11.84 -4.55
CA LEU A 58 1.50 -10.42 -4.86
C LEU A 58 1.11 -9.66 -3.60
N TRP A 59 1.82 -8.57 -3.36
CA TRP A 59 1.71 -7.72 -2.19
C TRP A 59 1.59 -6.27 -2.61
N SER A 60 0.82 -5.50 -1.85
CA SER A 60 0.74 -4.06 -1.96
C SER A 60 2.03 -3.43 -1.44
N GLY A 61 2.57 -2.47 -2.19
CA GLY A 61 3.41 -1.41 -1.64
C GLY A 61 2.52 -0.21 -1.32
N LEU A 62 2.55 0.78 -2.20
CA LEU A 62 1.65 1.94 -2.18
C LEU A 62 1.05 2.12 -3.58
N ASN A 63 -0.25 2.38 -3.70
CA ASN A 63 -0.89 2.50 -5.01
C ASN A 63 -0.64 1.24 -5.89
N ARG A 64 -0.21 1.45 -7.13
CA ARG A 64 0.15 0.40 -8.10
C ARG A 64 1.67 0.15 -8.14
N ASP A 65 2.38 0.46 -7.05
CA ASP A 65 3.70 -0.09 -6.76
C ASP A 65 3.53 -1.42 -6.04
N TRP A 66 3.43 -2.50 -6.79
CA TRP A 66 3.22 -3.84 -6.25
C TRP A 66 4.55 -4.55 -6.04
N ILE A 67 4.53 -5.55 -5.16
CA ILE A 67 5.68 -6.39 -4.85
C ILE A 67 5.31 -7.84 -5.14
N LEU A 68 6.07 -8.46 -6.05
CA LEU A 68 6.06 -9.90 -6.25
C LEU A 68 6.97 -10.55 -5.22
N MET A 69 6.57 -11.69 -4.67
CA MET A 69 7.38 -12.48 -3.76
C MET A 69 7.30 -13.96 -4.10
N GLY A 70 8.43 -14.67 -4.05
CA GLY A 70 8.50 -16.12 -4.22
C GLY A 70 9.73 -16.69 -3.53
N SER A 71 9.74 -17.99 -3.26
CA SER A 71 10.84 -18.65 -2.56
C SER A 71 11.44 -19.83 -3.32
N ARG A 72 12.62 -20.27 -2.87
CA ARG A 72 13.19 -21.54 -3.32
C ARG A 72 12.82 -22.68 -2.38
N GLY A 73 11.68 -23.32 -2.63
CA GLY A 73 11.24 -24.52 -1.91
C GLY A 73 10.30 -24.27 -0.73
N GLY A 74 9.62 -23.12 -0.71
CA GLY A 74 8.64 -22.75 0.30
C GLY A 74 9.20 -21.83 1.39
N VAL A 75 8.29 -21.08 2.01
CA VAL A 75 8.58 -20.23 3.17
C VAL A 75 8.34 -21.05 4.44
N LYS A 76 9.33 -21.08 5.34
CA LYS A 76 9.17 -21.77 6.63
C LYS A 76 8.27 -20.96 7.56
N PRO A 77 7.43 -21.62 8.38
CA PRO A 77 6.71 -20.95 9.44
C PRO A 77 7.65 -20.14 10.35
N VAL A 78 7.19 -18.97 10.77
CA VAL A 78 7.96 -18.05 11.62
C VAL A 78 7.24 -17.84 12.95
N GLY A 79 7.99 -17.75 14.04
CA GLY A 79 7.43 -17.49 15.36
C GLY A 79 7.08 -16.01 15.58
N ALA A 80 6.09 -15.78 16.44
CA ALA A 80 5.60 -14.49 16.93
C ALA A 80 6.71 -13.48 17.22
N GLU A 81 7.65 -13.89 18.08
CA GLU A 81 8.73 -13.07 18.57
C GLU A 81 9.70 -12.70 17.46
N HIS A 82 10.08 -13.68 16.63
CA HIS A 82 11.00 -13.47 15.53
C HIS A 82 10.43 -12.50 14.49
N PHE A 83 9.14 -12.60 14.19
CA PHE A 83 8.49 -11.71 13.24
C PHE A 83 8.36 -10.29 13.81
N SER A 84 7.90 -10.18 15.05
CA SER A 84 7.64 -8.90 15.71
C SER A 84 8.90 -8.13 16.09
N ARG A 85 10.07 -8.78 16.15
CA ARG A 85 11.35 -8.11 16.48
C ARG A 85 11.69 -6.98 15.50
N LEU A 86 11.21 -7.02 14.26
CA LEU A 86 11.49 -5.98 13.25
C LEU A 86 11.09 -4.57 13.73
N TRP A 87 10.00 -4.46 14.49
CA TRP A 87 9.52 -3.19 15.04
C TRP A 87 10.26 -2.75 16.32
N LYS A 88 11.07 -3.63 16.92
CA LYS A 88 11.95 -3.30 18.06
C LYS A 88 13.34 -2.84 17.62
N LEU A 89 13.71 -3.14 16.37
CA LEU A 89 14.99 -2.73 15.77
C LEU A 89 14.88 -1.31 15.19
N PRO A 90 16.01 -0.63 14.90
CA PRO A 90 16.00 0.67 14.22
C PRO A 90 15.20 0.68 12.91
N LEU A 91 15.17 -0.46 12.20
CA LEU A 91 14.37 -0.68 10.98
C LEU A 91 12.85 -0.48 11.21
N GLY A 92 12.35 -0.70 12.42
CA GLY A 92 10.96 -0.46 12.77
C GLY A 92 10.52 0.98 12.52
N ARG A 93 11.44 1.95 12.66
CA ARG A 93 11.16 3.36 12.33
C ARG A 93 11.00 3.59 10.84
N ASP A 94 11.71 2.83 10.01
CA ASP A 94 11.57 2.92 8.55
C ASP A 94 10.27 2.26 8.08
N LEU A 95 9.88 1.13 8.69
CA LEU A 95 8.57 0.51 8.44
C LEU A 95 7.41 1.44 8.83
N GLN A 96 7.51 2.13 9.98
CA GLN A 96 6.52 3.12 10.39
C GLN A 96 6.42 4.31 9.42
N ARG A 97 7.55 4.78 8.86
CA ARG A 97 7.54 5.81 7.80
C ARG A 97 6.86 5.34 6.51
N LEU A 98 6.86 4.03 6.27
CA LEU A 98 6.12 3.39 5.17
C LEU A 98 4.66 3.07 5.55
N GLY A 99 4.16 3.55 6.70
CA GLY A 99 2.79 3.31 7.15
C GLY A 99 2.56 1.92 7.76
N ILE A 100 3.62 1.13 7.96
CA ILE A 100 3.56 -0.22 8.53
C ILE A 100 4.02 -0.16 9.99
N HIS A 101 3.10 0.14 10.91
CA HIS A 101 3.38 0.32 12.33
C HIS A 101 3.40 -0.99 13.14
N GLY A 102 2.98 -2.11 12.55
CA GLY A 102 3.06 -3.41 13.22
C GLY A 102 2.92 -4.63 12.31
N PRO A 103 3.13 -5.83 12.87
CA PRO A 103 3.06 -7.11 12.17
C PRO A 103 1.79 -7.32 11.34
N GLY A 104 0.63 -7.03 11.93
CA GLY A 104 -0.65 -7.17 11.25
C GLY A 104 -0.78 -6.29 10.01
N GLN A 105 -0.22 -5.06 10.04
CA GLN A 105 -0.24 -4.19 8.87
C GLN A 105 0.66 -4.67 7.74
N LEU A 106 1.77 -5.35 8.07
CA LEU A 106 2.62 -5.98 7.05
C LEU A 106 1.89 -7.15 6.39
N ALA A 107 1.28 -8.03 7.19
CA ALA A 107 0.44 -9.12 6.67
C ALA A 107 -0.75 -8.58 5.84
N GLY A 108 -1.32 -7.46 6.29
CA GLY A 108 -2.38 -6.73 5.59
C GLY A 108 -1.96 -6.13 4.25
N GLN A 109 -0.71 -6.27 3.79
CA GLN A 109 -0.30 -5.92 2.43
C GLN A 109 -0.50 -7.06 1.42
N PHE A 110 -0.80 -8.29 1.85
CA PHE A 110 -1.04 -9.41 0.93
C PHE A 110 -2.20 -9.10 -0.04
N MET A 111 -2.09 -9.45 -1.32
CA MET A 111 -3.15 -9.26 -2.32
C MET A 111 -3.65 -10.59 -2.92
N ALA A 112 -2.71 -11.48 -3.28
CA ALA A 112 -3.02 -12.73 -3.95
C ALA A 112 -1.89 -13.77 -3.82
N ASP A 113 -2.27 -15.05 -3.79
CA ASP A 113 -1.38 -16.21 -3.77
C ASP A 113 -1.21 -16.81 -5.18
N ALA A 114 -0.39 -17.85 -5.28
CA ALA A 114 -0.05 -18.48 -6.56
C ALA A 114 -1.28 -19.00 -7.31
N LEU A 115 -2.27 -19.58 -6.61
CA LEU A 115 -3.48 -20.08 -7.24
C LEU A 115 -4.26 -18.93 -7.89
N THR A 116 -4.52 -17.86 -7.15
CA THR A 116 -5.21 -16.67 -7.65
C THR A 116 -4.45 -16.04 -8.83
N LEU A 117 -3.13 -15.87 -8.71
CA LEU A 117 -2.33 -15.22 -9.74
C LEU A 117 -2.25 -16.04 -11.03
N ARG A 118 -2.21 -17.37 -10.93
CA ARG A 118 -2.25 -18.27 -12.10
C ARG A 118 -3.59 -18.22 -12.82
N ASP A 119 -4.71 -18.12 -12.10
CA ASP A 119 -6.04 -17.97 -12.72
C ASP A 119 -6.18 -16.60 -13.40
N VAL A 120 -5.82 -15.51 -12.72
CA VAL A 120 -5.94 -14.14 -13.27
C VAL A 120 -5.02 -13.93 -14.48
N THR A 121 -3.94 -14.71 -14.59
CA THR A 121 -3.01 -14.63 -15.73
C THR A 121 -3.21 -15.71 -16.78
N LYS A 122 -4.22 -16.58 -16.68
CA LYS A 122 -4.35 -17.78 -17.54
C LYS A 122 -4.43 -17.47 -19.04
N ASP A 123 -5.04 -16.33 -19.39
CA ASP A 123 -5.24 -15.89 -20.78
C ASP A 123 -4.15 -14.94 -21.28
N VAL A 124 -3.09 -14.72 -20.48
CA VAL A 124 -1.98 -13.83 -20.80
C VAL A 124 -0.68 -14.63 -20.84
N PRO A 125 0.08 -14.60 -21.96
CA PRO A 125 1.34 -15.32 -22.00
C PRO A 125 2.41 -14.62 -21.13
N PRO A 126 3.36 -15.37 -20.54
CA PRO A 126 4.44 -14.81 -19.71
C PRO A 126 5.31 -13.82 -20.51
N LEU A 127 5.91 -12.84 -19.87
CA LEU A 127 7.01 -12.10 -20.49
C LEU A 127 8.23 -13.03 -20.60
N VAL A 128 8.79 -13.15 -21.80
CA VAL A 128 9.94 -14.04 -22.10
C VAL A 128 10.95 -13.29 -22.95
N ASP A 129 12.22 -13.70 -22.86
CA ASP A 129 13.34 -13.08 -23.59
C ASP A 129 13.10 -13.00 -25.10
N ASP A 130 12.55 -14.06 -25.71
CA ASP A 130 12.25 -14.15 -27.15
C ASP A 130 11.07 -13.26 -27.60
N ARG A 131 10.30 -12.71 -26.65
CA ARG A 131 9.15 -11.83 -26.94
C ARG A 131 9.15 -10.60 -26.02
N PRO A 132 10.22 -9.77 -26.05
CA PRO A 132 10.38 -8.67 -25.11
C PRO A 132 9.36 -7.55 -25.37
N ARG A 133 8.84 -7.46 -26.60
CA ARG A 133 7.81 -6.48 -27.01
C ARG A 133 6.42 -6.74 -26.43
N ARG A 134 6.24 -7.80 -25.61
CA ARG A 134 5.04 -7.94 -24.76
C ARG A 134 4.89 -6.76 -23.80
N ILE A 135 6.00 -6.14 -23.40
CA ILE A 135 6.02 -4.77 -22.87
C ILE A 135 6.35 -3.80 -24.01
N ARG A 136 5.46 -2.84 -24.26
CA ARG A 136 5.65 -1.82 -25.28
C ARG A 136 6.55 -0.71 -24.75
N SER A 137 7.39 -0.14 -25.61
CA SER A 137 8.23 1.02 -25.27
C SER A 137 7.43 2.31 -25.12
N ALA A 138 6.27 2.41 -25.79
CA ALA A 138 5.40 3.57 -25.70
C ALA A 138 4.64 3.60 -24.35
N LEU A 139 4.54 4.80 -23.79
CA LEU A 139 3.61 5.13 -22.72
C LEU A 139 2.25 5.37 -23.37
N HIS A 140 1.37 4.38 -23.31
CA HIS A 140 -0.04 4.57 -23.64
C HIS A 140 -0.82 4.74 -22.35
N PRO A 141 -1.85 5.60 -22.32
CA PRO A 141 -2.76 5.62 -21.20
C PRO A 141 -3.50 4.28 -21.12
N GLU A 142 -3.43 3.65 -19.96
CA GLU A 142 -4.37 2.59 -19.58
C GLU A 142 -5.82 3.14 -19.58
N PRO A 143 -6.83 2.27 -19.71
CA PRO A 143 -8.16 2.60 -19.19
C PRO A 143 -8.02 3.21 -17.78
N SER A 144 -8.83 4.22 -17.45
CA SER A 144 -8.74 4.90 -16.14
C SER A 144 -8.80 3.92 -14.97
N THR A 145 -9.55 2.82 -15.14
CA THR A 145 -9.72 1.75 -14.15
C THR A 145 -9.47 0.40 -14.81
N PRO A 146 -8.25 -0.15 -14.69
CA PRO A 146 -7.95 -1.49 -15.19
C PRO A 146 -8.67 -2.56 -14.35
N ALA A 147 -9.06 -3.67 -14.97
CA ALA A 147 -9.79 -4.75 -14.28
C ALA A 147 -8.95 -5.38 -13.16
N TYR A 148 -7.61 -5.38 -13.30
CA TYR A 148 -6.70 -5.89 -12.28
C TYR A 148 -6.76 -5.11 -10.96
N THR A 149 -7.45 -3.96 -10.89
CA THR A 149 -7.51 -3.13 -9.68
C THR A 149 -8.29 -3.88 -8.59
N LEU A 150 -9.17 -4.80 -8.99
CA LEU A 150 -9.85 -5.74 -8.09
C LEU A 150 -8.91 -6.73 -7.38
N LEU A 151 -7.64 -6.87 -7.82
CA LEU A 151 -6.62 -7.56 -7.05
C LEU A 151 -6.28 -6.81 -5.76
N MET A 152 -6.35 -5.47 -5.78
CA MET A 152 -6.00 -4.63 -4.63
C MET A 152 -7.07 -4.64 -3.55
N HIS A 153 -8.34 -4.84 -3.89
CA HIS A 153 -9.45 -4.76 -2.94
C HIS A 153 -9.15 -5.45 -1.59
N ALA A 154 -8.97 -4.67 -0.53
CA ALA A 154 -8.45 -5.16 0.75
C ALA A 154 -9.30 -6.26 1.41
N GLY A 155 -10.64 -6.15 1.38
CA GLY A 155 -11.53 -7.20 1.90
C GLY A 155 -11.34 -8.56 1.23
N ARG A 156 -11.44 -8.61 -0.10
CA ARG A 156 -11.15 -9.80 -0.92
C ARG A 156 -9.72 -10.31 -0.74
N SER A 157 -8.76 -9.41 -0.57
CA SER A 157 -7.37 -9.81 -0.32
C SER A 157 -7.22 -10.53 1.02
N ARG A 158 -7.95 -10.10 2.06
CA ARG A 158 -8.01 -10.81 3.34
C ARG A 158 -8.62 -12.20 3.21
N GLU A 159 -9.72 -12.31 2.49
CA GLU A 159 -10.37 -13.61 2.19
C GLU A 159 -9.39 -14.56 1.51
N ARG A 160 -8.68 -14.08 0.47
CA ARG A 160 -7.61 -14.84 -0.20
C ARG A 160 -6.48 -15.23 0.74
N MET A 161 -6.05 -14.32 1.62
CA MET A 161 -4.97 -14.61 2.57
C MET A 161 -5.38 -15.76 3.49
N LEU A 162 -6.58 -15.70 4.06
CA LEU A 162 -7.10 -16.71 4.98
C LEU A 162 -7.35 -18.07 4.32
N ALA A 163 -7.64 -18.08 3.01
CA ALA A 163 -7.86 -19.29 2.22
C ALA A 163 -6.57 -19.88 1.59
N SER A 164 -5.42 -19.24 1.78
CA SER A 164 -4.14 -19.64 1.19
C SER A 164 -3.24 -20.34 2.22
N PRO A 165 -2.02 -20.80 1.86
CA PRO A 165 -1.07 -21.36 2.84
C PRO A 165 -0.52 -20.36 3.87
N TRP A 166 -0.72 -19.05 3.67
CA TRP A 166 -0.15 -18.00 4.52
C TRP A 166 -0.50 -18.06 6.02
N PRO A 167 -1.71 -18.47 6.45
CA PRO A 167 -2.02 -18.63 7.87
C PRO A 167 -1.23 -19.74 8.58
N ALA A 168 -0.66 -20.69 7.83
CA ALA A 168 0.25 -21.70 8.38
C ALA A 168 1.71 -21.22 8.44
N ILE A 169 2.06 -20.18 7.67
CA ILE A 169 3.40 -19.59 7.61
C ILE A 169 3.54 -18.46 8.63
N LEU A 170 2.51 -17.61 8.75
CA LEU A 170 2.48 -16.47 9.65
C LEU A 170 2.06 -16.88 11.07
N PRO A 171 2.56 -16.21 12.11
CA PRO A 171 2.09 -16.44 13.46
C PRO A 171 0.57 -16.19 13.60
N PRO A 172 -0.18 -16.99 14.39
CA PRO A 172 -1.63 -16.83 14.54
C PRO A 172 -2.07 -15.42 14.98
N GLU A 173 -1.33 -14.79 15.88
CA GLU A 173 -1.62 -13.42 16.34
C GLU A 173 -1.36 -12.37 15.26
N VAL A 174 -0.42 -12.61 14.34
CA VAL A 174 -0.19 -11.76 13.17
C VAL A 174 -1.34 -11.93 12.17
N VAL A 175 -1.81 -13.16 11.95
CA VAL A 175 -2.98 -13.45 11.12
C VAL A 175 -4.22 -12.76 11.70
N ALA A 176 -4.44 -12.84 13.01
CA ALA A 176 -5.54 -12.14 13.68
C ALA A 176 -5.43 -10.62 13.53
N ALA A 177 -4.27 -10.05 13.84
CA ALA A 177 -4.00 -8.62 13.72
C ALA A 177 -4.01 -8.09 12.27
N SER A 178 -3.93 -8.98 11.27
CA SER A 178 -4.00 -8.58 9.86
C SER A 178 -5.33 -7.95 9.50
N ALA A 179 -6.41 -8.23 10.24
CA ALA A 179 -7.73 -7.64 10.00
C ALA A 179 -7.66 -6.10 9.98
N ASP A 180 -6.98 -5.50 10.96
CA ASP A 180 -6.76 -4.06 11.02
C ASP A 180 -5.85 -3.58 9.88
N GLY A 181 -4.83 -4.37 9.53
CA GLY A 181 -3.96 -4.09 8.39
C GLY A 181 -4.72 -3.96 7.06
N PHE A 182 -5.62 -4.91 6.78
CA PHE A 182 -6.49 -4.85 5.61
C PHE A 182 -7.50 -3.71 5.69
N LEU A 183 -8.07 -3.44 6.87
CA LEU A 183 -8.99 -2.32 7.08
C LEU A 183 -8.30 -0.99 6.74
N PHE A 184 -7.13 -0.74 7.30
CA PHE A 184 -6.38 0.49 7.06
C PHE A 184 -5.94 0.60 5.60
N ARG A 185 -5.46 -0.48 4.98
CA ARG A 185 -5.14 -0.47 3.55
C ARG A 185 -6.37 -0.13 2.71
N GLY A 186 -7.53 -0.70 3.03
CA GLY A 186 -8.79 -0.42 2.35
C GLY A 186 -9.23 1.03 2.43
N MET A 187 -9.07 1.70 3.58
CA MET A 187 -9.33 3.14 3.72
C MET A 187 -8.44 3.98 2.79
N LEU A 188 -7.15 3.63 2.69
CA LEU A 188 -6.20 4.31 1.82
C LEU A 188 -6.51 4.06 0.34
N GLU A 189 -6.81 2.82 -0.03
CA GLU A 189 -7.24 2.44 -1.37
C GLU A 189 -8.51 3.17 -1.80
N ALA A 190 -9.53 3.23 -0.94
CA ALA A 190 -10.79 3.91 -1.23
C ALA A 190 -10.62 5.44 -1.38
N ALA A 191 -9.62 6.03 -0.72
CA ALA A 191 -9.25 7.42 -0.91
C ALA A 191 -8.70 7.68 -2.32
N PHE A 192 -7.85 6.79 -2.84
CA PHE A 192 -7.18 6.97 -4.13
C PHE A 192 -7.94 6.38 -5.33
N TYR A 193 -8.74 5.33 -5.13
CA TYR A 193 -9.40 4.56 -6.19
C TYR A 193 -10.92 4.53 -5.96
N PRO A 194 -11.69 5.38 -6.66
CA PRO A 194 -13.14 5.41 -6.55
C PRO A 194 -13.83 4.06 -6.76
N GLU A 195 -13.28 3.21 -7.64
CA GLU A 195 -13.76 1.86 -7.94
C GLU A 195 -13.60 0.86 -6.77
N LEU A 196 -12.78 1.16 -5.77
CA LEU A 196 -12.58 0.34 -4.58
C LEU A 196 -13.40 0.84 -3.38
N ARG A 197 -14.20 1.90 -3.55
CA ARG A 197 -14.99 2.48 -2.47
C ARG A 197 -16.16 1.55 -2.09
N PRO A 198 -16.37 1.27 -0.79
CA PRO A 198 -17.59 0.62 -0.34
C PRO A 198 -18.81 1.53 -0.56
N ALA A 199 -20.01 0.95 -0.60
CA ALA A 199 -21.26 1.68 -0.88
C ALA A 199 -21.54 2.85 0.09
N ASN A 200 -21.10 2.73 1.35
CA ASN A 200 -21.27 3.72 2.41
C ASN A 200 -20.02 4.57 2.67
N TYR A 201 -19.11 4.65 1.68
CA TYR A 201 -17.84 5.36 1.79
C TYR A 201 -18.01 6.82 2.26
N ASN A 202 -17.17 7.22 3.22
CA ASN A 202 -17.04 8.61 3.66
C ASN A 202 -15.59 8.88 4.03
N PHE A 203 -14.90 9.64 3.18
CA PHE A 203 -13.50 10.03 3.36
C PHE A 203 -13.22 10.62 4.75
N TRP A 204 -14.02 11.58 5.21
CA TRP A 204 -13.81 12.24 6.50
C TRP A 204 -14.12 11.35 7.70
N ARG A 205 -14.99 10.34 7.54
CA ARG A 205 -15.21 9.32 8.57
C ARG A 205 -13.96 8.45 8.71
N ASP A 206 -13.40 7.98 7.60
CA ASP A 206 -12.19 7.16 7.61
C ASP A 206 -11.01 7.96 8.21
N VAL A 207 -10.84 9.23 7.83
CA VAL A 207 -9.85 10.12 8.46
C VAL A 207 -10.11 10.27 9.96
N ALA A 208 -11.35 10.52 10.38
CA ALA A 208 -11.69 10.66 11.80
C ALA A 208 -11.37 9.38 12.60
N ASP A 209 -11.71 8.21 12.05
CA ASP A 209 -11.46 6.91 12.67
C ASP A 209 -9.96 6.64 12.81
N LEU A 210 -9.17 6.96 11.79
CA LEU A 210 -7.70 6.86 11.86
C LEU A 210 -7.11 7.79 12.92
N ILE A 211 -7.58 9.04 13.00
CA ILE A 211 -7.09 10.01 14.00
C ILE A 211 -7.47 9.58 15.43
N ARG A 212 -8.71 9.13 15.65
CA ARG A 212 -9.23 8.83 17.00
C ARG A 212 -8.85 7.46 17.53
N ASN A 213 -8.79 6.45 16.66
CA ASN A 213 -8.74 5.05 17.08
C ASN A 213 -7.39 4.38 16.78
N THR A 214 -6.44 5.10 16.17
CA THR A 214 -5.11 4.57 15.85
C THR A 214 -4.00 5.52 16.27
N GLY A 215 -2.77 5.01 16.35
CA GLY A 215 -1.54 5.82 16.46
C GLY A 215 -0.89 6.16 15.12
N LEU A 216 -1.60 5.94 13.99
CA LEU A 216 -1.05 6.19 12.66
C LEU A 216 -0.90 7.69 12.42
N VAL A 217 0.20 8.04 11.74
CA VAL A 217 0.54 9.43 11.42
C VAL A 217 0.70 9.62 9.91
N GLU A 218 1.43 8.74 9.23
CA GLU A 218 1.67 8.92 7.78
C GLU A 218 0.41 8.70 6.94
N GLN A 219 -0.40 7.70 7.29
CA GLN A 219 -1.59 7.38 6.50
C GLN A 219 -2.63 8.52 6.46
N PRO A 220 -3.05 9.14 7.59
CA PRO A 220 -3.89 10.33 7.55
C PRO A 220 -3.29 11.47 6.73
N ARG A 221 -1.96 11.68 6.80
CA ARG A 221 -1.29 12.69 5.96
C ARG A 221 -1.44 12.40 4.48
N TRP A 222 -1.18 11.15 4.06
CA TRP A 222 -1.29 10.76 2.66
C TRP A 222 -2.70 10.90 2.12
N MET A 223 -3.71 10.47 2.91
CA MET A 223 -5.12 10.63 2.54
C MET A 223 -5.49 12.10 2.31
N LEU A 224 -4.93 13.00 3.13
CA LEU A 224 -5.15 14.44 3.03
C LEU A 224 -4.21 15.14 2.02
N GLY A 225 -3.45 14.41 1.21
CA GLY A 225 -2.58 15.00 0.17
C GLY A 225 -1.24 15.57 0.68
N SER A 226 -0.80 15.16 1.87
CA SER A 226 0.47 15.56 2.48
C SER A 226 1.39 14.35 2.70
N GLY A 227 2.47 14.53 3.45
CA GLY A 227 3.38 13.47 3.89
C GLY A 227 4.50 14.04 4.75
N ALA A 228 5.29 13.17 5.41
CA ALA A 228 6.39 13.60 6.29
C ALA A 228 7.33 14.64 5.65
N ARG A 229 7.66 14.48 4.36
CA ARG A 229 8.54 15.43 3.66
C ARG A 229 7.88 16.79 3.43
N ALA A 230 6.61 16.80 3.02
CA ALA A 230 5.86 18.03 2.83
C ALA A 230 5.72 18.80 4.16
N ALA A 231 5.40 18.09 5.25
CA ALA A 231 5.33 18.66 6.59
C ALA A 231 6.67 19.28 7.04
N GLN A 232 7.81 18.60 6.78
CA GLN A 232 9.13 19.15 7.10
C GLN A 232 9.46 20.43 6.32
N ILE A 233 9.08 20.49 5.04
CA ILE A 233 9.29 21.68 4.20
C ILE A 233 8.38 22.81 4.70
N ALA A 234 7.11 22.51 4.98
CA ALA A 234 6.13 23.45 5.49
C ALA A 234 6.56 24.04 6.85
N ALA A 235 7.11 23.23 7.75
CA ALA A 235 7.64 23.69 9.04
C ALA A 235 8.77 24.73 8.91
N LYS A 236 9.55 24.69 7.83
CA LYS A 236 10.59 25.71 7.56
C LYS A 236 10.02 27.02 7.02
N LYS A 237 8.87 26.96 6.35
CA LYS A 237 8.18 28.13 5.80
C LYS A 237 7.28 28.82 6.82
N GLY A 238 6.65 28.05 7.71
CA GLY A 238 5.74 28.56 8.73
C GLY A 238 4.30 28.72 8.26
N TRP A 239 3.43 29.14 9.19
CA TRP A 239 1.98 29.26 8.98
C TRP A 239 1.55 30.47 8.13
N ASP A 240 2.48 31.38 7.83
CA ASP A 240 2.21 32.57 7.01
C ASP A 240 2.21 32.27 5.49
N ASP A 241 2.82 31.15 5.07
CA ASP A 241 2.74 30.66 3.69
C ASP A 241 1.47 29.79 3.55
N PRO A 242 0.53 30.11 2.63
CA PRO A 242 -0.76 29.41 2.56
C PRO A 242 -0.66 27.91 2.27
N VAL A 243 0.31 27.48 1.46
CA VAL A 243 0.53 26.07 1.11
C VAL A 243 1.19 25.34 2.29
N ALA A 244 2.14 26.00 2.97
CA ALA A 244 2.73 25.47 4.18
C ALA A 244 1.70 25.34 5.31
N ALA A 245 0.81 26.31 5.48
CA ALA A 245 -0.25 26.29 6.48
C ALA A 245 -1.18 25.08 6.31
N GLU A 246 -1.50 24.68 5.07
CA GLU A 246 -2.29 23.49 4.78
C GLU A 246 -1.57 22.21 5.22
N HIS A 247 -0.31 22.03 4.79
CA HIS A 247 0.48 20.87 5.20
C HIS A 247 0.74 20.83 6.71
N LEU A 248 0.89 21.98 7.37
CA LEU A 248 1.02 22.10 8.83
C LEU A 248 -0.29 21.76 9.55
N ALA A 249 -1.44 22.16 9.02
CA ALA A 249 -2.75 21.76 9.56
C ALA A 249 -2.96 20.25 9.45
N ILE A 250 -2.61 19.65 8.30
CA ILE A 250 -2.62 18.20 8.11
C ILE A 250 -1.65 17.52 9.10
N ASP A 251 -0.44 18.05 9.27
CA ASP A 251 0.56 17.52 10.19
C ASP A 251 0.08 17.55 11.65
N ALA A 252 -0.46 18.68 12.07
CA ALA A 252 -1.04 18.92 13.39
C ALA A 252 -2.18 17.94 13.68
N LEU A 253 -3.12 17.78 12.74
CA LEU A 253 -4.20 16.81 12.83
C LEU A 253 -3.66 15.38 12.95
N ALA A 254 -2.79 14.96 12.03
CA ALA A 254 -2.22 13.61 11.99
C ALA A 254 -1.37 13.26 13.22
N ARG A 255 -0.71 14.25 13.84
CA ARG A 255 0.05 14.09 15.10
C ARG A 255 -0.79 14.32 16.34
N ARG A 256 -2.04 14.77 16.21
CA ARG A 256 -2.94 15.13 17.32
C ARG A 256 -2.35 16.26 18.18
N ILE A 257 -1.68 17.21 17.54
CA ILE A 257 -1.08 18.39 18.17
C ILE A 257 -1.94 19.61 17.83
N PRO A 258 -2.44 20.38 18.82
CA PRO A 258 -3.23 21.57 18.54
C PRO A 258 -2.51 22.55 17.59
N PRO A 259 -3.18 23.03 16.53
CA PRO A 259 -2.62 24.10 15.70
C PRO A 259 -2.55 25.42 16.49
N PRO A 260 -1.69 26.37 16.09
CA PRO A 260 -1.63 27.68 16.74
C PRO A 260 -2.95 28.44 16.56
N ASP A 261 -3.31 29.27 17.53
CA ASP A 261 -4.49 30.14 17.50
C ASP A 261 -4.08 31.58 17.85
N PRO A 262 -4.30 32.59 16.97
CA PRO A 262 -4.96 32.52 15.66
C PRO A 262 -4.03 32.18 14.49
N VAL A 263 -4.52 31.41 13.52
CA VAL A 263 -3.85 31.26 12.21
C VAL A 263 -4.31 32.34 11.24
N ARG A 264 -3.53 33.42 11.13
CA ARG A 264 -3.93 34.64 10.40
C ARG A 264 -3.92 34.49 8.87
N ALA A 265 -3.07 33.63 8.31
CA ALA A 265 -2.85 33.48 6.86
C ALA A 265 -3.25 32.10 6.28
N ALA A 266 -4.07 31.33 7.00
CA ALA A 266 -4.47 29.99 6.56
C ALA A 266 -5.31 30.03 5.26
N SER A 267 -4.97 29.14 4.32
CA SER A 267 -5.82 28.82 3.16
C SER A 267 -7.22 28.36 3.62
N PRO A 268 -8.27 28.45 2.78
CA PRO A 268 -9.58 27.91 3.10
C PRO A 268 -9.53 26.45 3.57
N GLU A 269 -8.69 25.63 2.92
CA GLU A 269 -8.51 24.23 3.29
C GLU A 269 -7.82 24.08 4.66
N ALA A 270 -6.77 24.85 4.94
CA ALA A 270 -6.13 24.86 6.25
C ALA A 270 -7.12 25.23 7.37
N LYS A 271 -8.00 26.23 7.16
CA LYS A 271 -9.06 26.60 8.12
C LYS A 271 -10.05 25.47 8.32
N ARG A 272 -10.46 24.79 7.23
CA ARG A 272 -11.38 23.65 7.27
C ARG A 272 -10.79 22.49 8.07
N LEU A 273 -9.51 22.17 7.87
CA LEU A 273 -8.77 21.15 8.61
C LEU A 273 -8.62 21.49 10.10
N ILE A 274 -8.34 22.74 10.42
CA ILE A 274 -8.28 23.22 11.82
C ILE A 274 -9.64 23.06 12.50
N ALA A 275 -10.73 23.48 11.85
CA ALA A 275 -12.08 23.32 12.38
C ALA A 275 -12.45 21.84 12.59
N PHE A 276 -12.08 20.97 11.64
CA PHE A 276 -12.26 19.53 11.78
C PHE A 276 -11.46 18.97 12.97
N HIS A 277 -10.20 19.38 13.14
CA HIS A 277 -9.39 18.99 14.29
C HIS A 277 -10.03 19.41 15.61
N GLN A 278 -10.48 20.66 15.72
CA GLN A 278 -11.18 21.18 16.90
C GLN A 278 -12.46 20.41 17.18
N CYS A 279 -13.24 20.08 16.15
CA CYS A 279 -14.43 19.25 16.29
C CYS A 279 -14.06 17.87 16.85
N LEU A 280 -13.04 17.20 16.30
CA LEU A 280 -12.60 15.89 16.78
C LEU A 280 -12.10 15.90 18.22
N ALA A 281 -11.68 17.05 18.75
CA ALA A 281 -11.33 17.21 20.16
C ALA A 281 -12.57 17.34 21.07
N ALA A 282 -13.67 17.88 20.54
CA ALA A 282 -14.85 18.26 21.33
C ALA A 282 -16.08 17.34 21.17
N ALA A 283 -16.18 16.59 20.07
CA ALA A 283 -17.38 15.84 19.69
C ALA A 283 -17.05 14.42 19.16
N PRO A 284 -18.05 13.52 19.08
CA PRO A 284 -17.89 12.23 18.43
C PRO A 284 -17.46 12.35 16.96
N ALA A 285 -16.55 11.47 16.54
CA ALA A 285 -15.99 11.43 15.16
C ALA A 285 -17.06 11.45 14.06
N ARG A 286 -18.18 10.74 14.27
CA ARG A 286 -19.30 10.64 13.33
C ARG A 286 -19.97 12.00 13.05
N ASP A 287 -20.02 12.88 14.05
CA ASP A 287 -20.71 14.17 13.96
C ASP A 287 -19.80 15.17 13.21
N CYS A 288 -18.50 15.12 13.49
CA CYS A 288 -17.49 15.93 12.80
C CYS A 288 -17.34 15.55 11.32
N ALA A 289 -17.34 14.26 10.99
CA ALA A 289 -17.26 13.79 9.62
C ALA A 289 -18.50 14.17 8.78
N GLY A 290 -19.67 14.32 9.41
CA GLY A 290 -20.90 14.78 8.75
C GLY A 290 -20.82 16.25 8.33
N ALA A 291 -20.23 17.10 9.18
CA ALA A 291 -20.07 18.54 8.94
C ALA A 291 -19.05 18.89 7.84
N MET A 292 -18.26 17.91 7.39
CA MET A 292 -17.24 18.08 6.36
C MET A 292 -17.70 17.69 4.96
N ARG A 293 -18.96 17.31 4.76
CA ARG A 293 -19.52 16.99 3.44
C ARG A 293 -19.81 18.24 2.62
#